data_AF-A0A0M4MCH6-F1
#
_entry.id   AF-A0A0M4MCH6-F1
#
_cell.length_a   1.000
_cell.length_b   1.000
_cell.length_c   1.000
_cell.angle_alpha   90.00
_cell.angle_beta   90.00
_cell.angle_gamma   90.00
#
_symmetry.space_group_name_H-M   'P 1'
#
loop_
_entity.id
_entity.type
_entity.pdbx_description
1 polymer ?
#
loop_
_entity_poly.entity_id
_entity_poly.type
_entity_poly.pdbx_seq_one_letter_code
_entity_poly.pdbx_strand_id
1 'polypeptide(L)'
;MPERQHLYASTDELGQVFNFEFAEANWDVDAMRAAILVGLRSAEKAHDSTTTWVMSNHDVPRHVSRYGLPRVPASSHHQLAKDWLLRDGTSYFEDRELGTKRARGDSDGAQPARFGVHLPRRGARLA
;
A
#
# COMPACT_ATOMS: atom_id res chain seq x y z
N MET A 1 -1.28 16.30 -9.04
CA MET A 1 0.13 16.50 -8.68
C MET A 1 0.44 15.66 -7.45
N PRO A 2 0.62 14.33 -7.61
CA PRO A 2 0.98 13.42 -6.51
C PRO A 2 2.16 13.92 -5.68
N GLU A 3 3.10 14.61 -6.34
CA GLU A 3 4.28 15.20 -5.74
C GLU A 3 3.99 16.30 -4.70
N ARG A 4 2.76 16.86 -4.65
CA ARG A 4 2.36 17.88 -3.68
C ARG A 4 1.51 17.34 -2.53
N GLN A 5 1.12 16.08 -2.59
CA GLN A 5 0.16 15.49 -1.66
C GLN A 5 0.58 15.64 -0.18
N HIS A 6 1.87 15.44 0.08
CA HIS A 6 2.48 15.57 1.41
C HIS A 6 2.35 16.96 2.04
N LEU A 7 2.25 18.04 1.25
CA LEU A 7 2.11 19.40 1.77
C LEU A 7 0.78 19.61 2.51
N TYR A 8 -0.25 18.84 2.16
CA TYR A 8 -1.57 18.95 2.78
C TYR A 8 -1.72 18.10 4.04
N ALA A 9 -0.77 17.21 4.34
CA ALA A 9 -0.84 16.33 5.50
C ALA A 9 -0.30 16.98 6.79
N SER A 10 0.18 18.22 6.72
CA SER A 10 0.62 19.00 7.90
C SER A 10 -0.54 19.30 8.85
N THR A 11 -0.25 19.46 10.15
CA THR A 11 -1.21 19.92 11.16
C THR A 11 -1.72 21.34 10.92
N ASP A 12 -0.98 22.15 10.17
CA ASP A 12 -1.37 23.51 9.80
C ASP A 12 -2.29 23.54 8.56
N GLU A 13 -2.51 22.37 7.93
CA GLU A 13 -3.34 22.18 6.73
C GLU A 13 -4.45 21.14 7.03
N LEU A 14 -4.68 20.14 6.17
CA LEU A 14 -5.74 19.14 6.35
C LEU A 14 -5.46 18.15 7.49
N GLY A 15 -4.22 18.07 7.99
CA GLY A 15 -3.81 17.17 9.07
C GLY A 15 -3.60 15.72 8.66
N GLN A 16 -4.19 15.25 7.56
CA GLN A 16 -4.03 13.89 7.08
C GLN A 16 -4.33 13.76 5.58
N VAL A 17 -3.50 12.98 4.88
CA VAL A 17 -3.78 12.55 3.49
C VAL A 17 -3.40 11.07 3.31
N PHE A 18 -4.13 10.36 2.46
CA PHE A 18 -3.88 8.96 2.14
C PHE A 18 -3.06 8.80 0.85
N ASN A 19 -2.02 7.99 0.88
CA ASN A 19 -1.15 7.68 -0.25
C ASN A 19 -1.70 6.48 -1.05
N PHE A 20 -1.66 6.55 -2.37
CA PHE A 20 -2.25 5.53 -3.27
C PHE A 20 -1.29 4.39 -3.60
N GLU A 21 0.01 4.60 -3.45
CA GLU A 21 1.05 3.65 -3.83
C GLU A 21 0.86 2.29 -3.14
N PHE A 22 0.34 2.29 -1.91
CA PHE A 22 0.06 1.07 -1.17
C PHE A 22 -1.23 0.37 -1.62
N ALA A 23 -2.24 1.12 -2.04
CA ALA A 23 -3.46 0.56 -2.64
C ALA A 23 -3.19 -0.03 -4.03
N GLU A 24 -2.21 0.52 -4.74
CA GLU A 24 -1.75 0.11 -6.06
C GLU A 24 -0.76 -1.07 -6.05
N ALA A 25 -0.08 -1.27 -4.92
CA ALA A 25 0.89 -2.34 -4.76
C ALA A 25 0.26 -3.73 -4.94
N ASN A 26 1.00 -4.61 -5.61
CA ASN A 26 0.69 -6.03 -5.66
C ASN A 26 1.00 -6.68 -4.31
N TRP A 27 0.44 -7.87 -4.05
CA TRP A 27 0.86 -8.71 -2.92
C TRP A 27 2.25 -9.30 -3.20
N ASP A 28 3.26 -8.50 -2.93
CA ASP A 28 4.67 -8.80 -3.08
C ASP A 28 5.47 -7.96 -2.07
N VAL A 29 6.44 -8.58 -1.40
CA VAL A 29 7.16 -7.95 -0.29
C VAL A 29 7.92 -6.72 -0.76
N ASP A 30 8.53 -6.77 -1.95
CA ASP A 30 9.33 -5.67 -2.47
C ASP A 30 8.42 -4.55 -2.98
N ALA A 31 7.31 -4.87 -3.64
CA ALA A 31 6.32 -3.89 -4.06
C ALA A 31 5.71 -3.13 -2.87
N MET A 32 5.30 -3.85 -1.82
CA MET A 32 4.74 -3.25 -0.61
C MET A 32 5.77 -2.42 0.14
N ARG A 33 7.00 -2.93 0.28
CA ARG A 33 8.13 -2.17 0.86
C ARG A 33 8.38 -0.88 0.09
N ALA A 34 8.44 -0.95 -1.24
CA ALA A 34 8.67 0.23 -2.07
C ALA A 34 7.58 1.29 -1.85
N ALA A 35 6.30 0.89 -1.83
CA ALA A 35 5.18 1.79 -1.54
C ALA A 35 5.26 2.44 -0.16
N ILE A 36 5.63 1.69 0.88
CA ILE A 36 5.84 2.22 2.24
C ILE A 36 6.97 3.26 2.23
N LEU A 37 8.11 2.93 1.60
CA LEU A 37 9.26 3.82 1.54
C LEU A 37 8.98 5.10 0.74
N VAL A 38 8.12 5.04 -0.29
CA VAL A 38 7.65 6.24 -1.00
C VAL A 38 6.87 7.15 -0.05
N GLY A 39 5.89 6.61 0.68
CA GLY A 39 5.10 7.38 1.64
C GLY A 39 5.96 8.02 2.74
N LEU A 40 6.92 7.27 3.30
CA LEU A 40 7.84 7.79 4.31
C LEU A 40 8.72 8.93 3.79
N ARG A 41 9.33 8.78 2.60
CA ARG A 41 10.14 9.86 1.99
C ARG A 41 9.31 11.10 1.67
N SER A 42 8.04 10.93 1.30
CA SER A 42 7.13 12.05 1.06
C SER A 42 6.83 12.80 2.36
N ALA A 43 6.58 12.08 3.46
CA ALA A 43 6.38 12.68 4.78
C ALA A 43 7.62 13.47 5.27
N GLU A 44 8.83 12.91 5.13
CA GLU A 44 10.09 13.58 5.48
C GLU A 44 10.29 14.91 4.73
N LYS A 45 9.86 14.99 3.46
CA LYS A 45 9.95 16.22 2.65
C LYS A 45 8.97 17.31 3.09
N ALA A 46 7.88 16.96 3.77
CA ALA A 46 6.84 17.90 4.23
C ALA A 46 7.01 18.24 5.72
N HIS A 47 8.22 18.57 6.15
CA HIS A 47 8.48 19.04 7.52
C HIS A 47 7.97 18.08 8.60
N ASP A 48 8.31 16.78 8.48
CA ASP A 48 7.90 15.74 9.44
C ASP A 48 6.37 15.55 9.56
N SER A 49 5.65 15.75 8.46
CA SER A 49 4.23 15.41 8.34
C SER A 49 3.98 13.89 8.50
N THR A 50 2.71 13.47 8.56
CA THR A 50 2.33 12.06 8.66
C THR A 50 2.02 11.45 7.29
N THR A 51 2.11 10.13 7.20
CA THR A 51 1.67 9.35 6.03
C THR A 51 0.61 8.35 6.46
N THR A 52 -0.47 8.25 5.69
CA THR A 52 -1.53 7.26 5.87
C THR A 52 -1.61 6.37 4.65
N TRP A 53 -1.74 5.06 4.88
CA TRP A 53 -1.89 4.07 3.81
C TRP A 53 -3.27 3.43 3.86
N VAL A 54 -3.82 3.14 2.68
CA VAL A 54 -5.07 2.38 2.52
C VAL A 54 -4.81 1.18 1.62
N MET A 55 -5.45 0.05 1.91
CA MET A 55 -5.36 -1.15 1.05
C MET A 55 -6.40 -1.15 -0.08
N SER A 56 -7.52 -0.45 0.13
CA SER A 56 -8.63 -0.35 -0.80
C SER A 56 -9.44 0.90 -0.50
N ASN A 57 -10.01 1.47 -1.55
CA ASN A 57 -11.04 2.51 -1.52
C ASN A 57 -12.17 2.08 -2.50
N HIS A 58 -13.02 3.01 -2.92
CA HIS A 58 -14.10 2.74 -3.87
C HIS A 58 -13.67 2.73 -5.34
N ASP A 59 -12.48 3.25 -5.65
CA ASP A 59 -11.96 3.39 -7.02
C ASP A 59 -11.13 2.18 -7.47
N VAL A 60 -10.70 1.34 -6.53
CA VAL A 60 -9.86 0.17 -6.81
C VAL A 60 -10.60 -1.14 -6.49
N PRO A 61 -10.34 -2.22 -7.26
CA PRO A 61 -10.81 -3.55 -6.93
C PRO A 61 -10.47 -3.93 -5.49
N ARG A 62 -11.39 -4.63 -4.81
CA ARG A 62 -11.22 -5.01 -3.40
C ARG A 62 -9.97 -5.87 -3.25
N HIS A 63 -9.14 -5.52 -2.26
CA HIS A 63 -7.83 -6.13 -2.06
C HIS A 63 -7.89 -7.63 -1.78
N VAL A 64 -8.95 -8.13 -1.12
CA VAL A 64 -9.18 -9.58 -0.94
C VAL A 64 -9.22 -10.30 -2.28
N SER A 65 -10.05 -9.84 -3.22
CA SER A 65 -10.15 -10.45 -4.55
C SER A 65 -8.88 -10.22 -5.37
N ARG A 66 -8.31 -9.01 -5.32
CA ARG A 66 -7.05 -8.70 -6.02
C ARG A 66 -5.90 -9.63 -5.61
N TYR A 67 -5.78 -9.95 -4.32
CA TYR A 67 -4.71 -10.80 -3.81
C TYR A 67 -5.00 -12.31 -3.91
N GLY A 68 -6.25 -12.67 -4.24
CA GLY A 68 -6.66 -14.03 -4.60
C GLY A 68 -6.45 -14.37 -6.08
N LEU A 69 -6.16 -13.38 -6.93
CA LEU A 69 -5.87 -13.60 -8.35
C LEU A 69 -4.39 -13.98 -8.58
N PRO A 70 -4.08 -14.59 -9.74
CA PRO A 70 -2.70 -14.91 -10.12
C PRO A 70 -1.78 -13.68 -10.08
N ARG A 71 -0.56 -13.86 -9.58
CA ARG A 71 0.48 -12.82 -9.60
C ARG A 71 1.29 -12.93 -10.88
N VAL A 72 0.94 -12.15 -11.90
CA VAL A 72 1.73 -12.02 -13.13
C VAL A 72 2.19 -10.57 -13.29
N PRO A 73 3.41 -10.33 -13.83
CA PRO A 73 3.82 -8.99 -14.21
C PRO A 73 2.81 -8.36 -15.16
N ALA A 74 2.41 -7.13 -14.86
CA ALA A 74 1.43 -6.37 -15.62
C ALA A 74 2.00 -5.00 -15.96
N SER A 75 1.59 -4.45 -17.10
CA SER A 75 2.02 -3.11 -17.54
C SER A 75 1.27 -1.98 -16.82
N SER A 76 0.20 -2.31 -16.09
CA SER A 76 -0.65 -1.35 -15.39
C SER A 76 -1.14 -1.87 -14.03
N HIS A 77 -1.44 -0.95 -13.11
CA HIS A 77 -1.96 -1.29 -11.80
C HIS A 77 -3.30 -2.02 -11.91
N HIS A 78 -3.38 -3.14 -11.18
CA HIS A 78 -4.58 -3.98 -11.04
C HIS A 78 -5.11 -4.55 -12.36
N GLN A 79 -4.27 -4.69 -13.39
CA GLN A 79 -4.69 -5.14 -14.73
C GLN A 79 -5.53 -6.43 -14.68
N LEU A 80 -5.06 -7.45 -13.96
CA LEU A 80 -5.79 -8.72 -13.85
C LEU A 80 -7.11 -8.58 -13.11
N ALA A 81 -7.13 -7.79 -12.03
CA ALA A 81 -8.35 -7.57 -11.26
C ALA A 81 -9.40 -6.80 -12.08
N LYS A 82 -8.97 -5.81 -12.87
CA LYS A 82 -9.85 -5.08 -13.78
C LYS A 82 -10.38 -5.99 -14.89
N ASP A 83 -9.50 -6.79 -15.50
CA ASP A 83 -9.88 -7.74 -16.55
C ASP A 83 -10.88 -8.80 -16.05
N TRP A 84 -10.63 -9.33 -14.85
CA TRP A 84 -11.52 -10.27 -14.15
C TRP A 84 -12.89 -9.64 -13.87
N LEU A 85 -12.93 -8.42 -13.32
CA LEU A 85 -14.18 -7.70 -13.05
C LEU A 85 -14.98 -7.40 -14.32
N LEU A 86 -14.31 -6.97 -15.40
CA LEU A 86 -14.95 -6.62 -16.67
C LEU A 86 -15.50 -7.84 -17.43
N ARG A 87 -15.18 -9.05 -16.97
CA ARG A 87 -15.66 -10.32 -17.53
C ARG A 87 -16.39 -11.16 -16.50
N ASP A 88 -17.08 -10.51 -15.56
CA ASP A 88 -17.94 -11.17 -14.56
C ASP A 88 -17.23 -12.27 -13.77
N GLY A 89 -15.93 -12.08 -13.52
CA GLY A 89 -15.09 -13.00 -12.76
C GLY A 89 -14.62 -14.25 -13.50
N THR A 90 -14.69 -14.27 -14.84
CA THR A 90 -14.40 -15.48 -15.64
C THR A 90 -13.00 -15.56 -16.23
N SER A 91 -12.23 -14.46 -16.27
CA SER A 91 -10.90 -14.44 -16.89
C SER A 91 -9.85 -15.31 -16.20
N TYR A 92 -9.94 -15.43 -14.88
CA TYR A 92 -8.95 -16.11 -14.04
C TYR A 92 -9.64 -16.77 -12.86
N PHE A 93 -9.05 -17.86 -12.37
CA PHE A 93 -9.46 -18.45 -11.11
C PHE A 93 -9.09 -17.52 -9.94
N GLU A 94 -10.08 -17.14 -9.13
CA GLU A 94 -9.88 -16.40 -7.89
C GLU A 94 -9.80 -17.38 -6.72
N ASP A 95 -8.65 -17.42 -6.04
CA ASP A 95 -8.50 -18.11 -4.77
C ASP A 95 -8.92 -17.18 -3.61
N ARG A 96 -10.20 -17.29 -3.22
CA ARG A 96 -10.77 -16.44 -2.17
C ARG A 96 -10.17 -16.69 -0.79
N GLU A 97 -9.78 -17.93 -0.48
CA GLU A 97 -9.20 -18.26 0.82
C GLU A 97 -7.81 -17.63 0.95
N LEU A 98 -6.99 -17.80 -0.09
CA LEU A 98 -5.68 -17.18 -0.21
C LEU A 98 -5.75 -15.66 -0.16
N GLY A 99 -6.69 -15.06 -0.91
CA GLY A 99 -6.94 -13.62 -0.88
C GLY A 99 -7.27 -13.10 0.53
N THR A 100 -8.03 -13.88 1.30
CA THR A 100 -8.40 -13.55 2.69
C THR A 100 -7.19 -13.61 3.62
N LYS A 101 -6.36 -14.65 3.53
CA LYS A 101 -5.11 -14.79 4.32
C LYS A 101 -4.18 -13.60 4.08
N ARG A 102 -3.93 -13.30 2.80
CA ARG A 102 -3.09 -12.17 2.39
C ARG A 102 -3.65 -10.83 2.85
N ALA A 103 -4.96 -10.62 2.72
CA ALA A 103 -5.59 -9.39 3.20
C ALA A 103 -5.41 -9.15 4.71
N ARG A 104 -5.23 -10.21 5.51
CA ARG A 104 -4.97 -10.12 6.96
C ARG A 104 -3.50 -9.92 7.32
N GLY A 105 -2.59 -9.99 6.35
CA GLY A 105 -1.16 -9.97 6.60
C GLY A 105 -0.56 -11.35 6.85
N ASP A 106 -1.34 -12.43 6.68
CA ASP A 106 -0.83 -13.78 6.88
C ASP A 106 0.14 -14.13 5.74
N SER A 107 1.36 -14.52 6.10
CA SER A 107 2.33 -15.00 5.12
C SER A 107 2.00 -16.43 4.72
N ASP A 108 1.97 -16.70 3.41
CA ASP A 108 1.95 -18.07 2.87
C ASP A 108 3.30 -18.74 3.17
N GLY A 109 3.49 -19.24 4.39
CA GLY A 109 4.65 -20.08 4.77
C GLY A 109 6.04 -19.42 4.71
N ALA A 110 6.15 -18.11 4.45
CA ALA A 110 7.41 -17.38 4.52
C ALA A 110 7.72 -16.94 5.96
N GLN A 111 8.89 -17.34 6.48
CA GLN A 111 9.39 -16.92 7.80
C GLN A 111 9.36 -15.39 7.92
N PRO A 112 8.94 -14.82 9.05
CA PRO A 112 8.88 -13.38 9.22
C PRO A 112 10.31 -12.80 9.21
N ALA A 113 10.66 -12.09 8.14
CA ALA A 113 11.80 -11.20 8.17
C ALA A 113 11.47 -10.07 9.14
N ARG A 114 12.15 -10.06 10.30
CA ARG A 114 12.06 -8.97 11.29
C ARG A 114 12.60 -7.69 10.67
N PHE A 115 11.72 -6.85 10.16
CA PHE A 115 12.08 -5.49 9.75
C PHE A 115 11.87 -4.55 10.94
N GLY A 116 12.95 -4.29 11.68
CA GLY A 116 13.00 -3.17 12.61
C GLY A 116 13.25 -1.88 11.83
N VAL A 117 12.25 -0.99 11.78
CA VAL A 117 12.47 0.39 11.34
C VAL A 117 12.96 1.15 12.57
N HIS A 118 14.25 1.49 12.62
CA HIS A 118 14.82 2.38 13.64
C HIS A 118 14.63 3.82 13.17
N LEU A 119 13.64 4.53 13.73
CA LEU A 119 13.57 5.98 13.61
C LEU A 119 14.51 6.59 14.67
N PRO A 120 15.53 7.39 14.28
CA PRO A 120 16.33 8.11 15.25
C PRO A 120 15.47 9.22 15.90
N ARG A 121 15.27 9.14 17.21
CA ARG A 121 14.71 10.27 17.98
C ARG A 121 15.74 11.41 17.98
N ARG A 122 15.49 12.49 17.24
CA ARG A 122 16.25 13.74 17.42
C ARG A 122 15.85 14.38 18.75
N GLY A 123 16.87 14.80 19.48
CA GLY A 123 16.82 15.14 20.89
C GLY A 123 15.89 16.32 21.19
N ALA A 124 15.01 16.11 22.15
CA ALA A 124 14.49 17.18 22.97
C ALA A 124 15.54 17.47 24.07
N ARG A 125 16.27 18.57 23.91
CA ARG A 125 16.78 19.35 25.04
C ARG A 125 16.48 20.80 24.74
N LEU A 126 15.76 21.45 25.65
CA LEU A 126 16.17 22.69 26.31
C LEU A 126 15.28 22.85 27.54
N ALA A 127 15.90 22.72 28.72
CA ALA A 127 15.58 23.47 29.92
C ALA A 127 16.81 24.34 30.18
#